data_AF-A0A933CD07-F1
#
_entry.id   AF-A0A933CD07-F1
#
_cell.length_a   1.000
_cell.length_b   1.000
_cell.length_c   1.000
_cell.angle_alpha   90.00
_cell.angle_beta   90.00
_cell.angle_gamma   90.00
#
_symmetry.space_group_name_H-M   'P 1'
#
loop_
_entity.id
_entity.type
_entity.pdbx_description
1 polymer ?
#
loop_
_entity_poly.entity_id
_entity_poly.type
_entity_poly.pdbx_seq_one_letter_code
_entity_poly.pdbx_strand_id
1 'polypeptide(L)' 'MKRVLITGATGFIGRHLVPQLLERGYEVHGIGLRRASDPPRQTIDWWRGQPL' A
#
# COMPACT_ATOMS: atom_id res chain seq x y z
N MET A 1 3.88 -6.26 -15.99
CA MET A 1 3.33 -6.29 -14.62
C MET A 1 2.13 -5.36 -14.54
N LYS A 2 1.11 -5.72 -13.74
CA LYS A 2 -0.07 -4.86 -13.51
C LYS A 2 0.18 -3.97 -12.28
N ARG A 3 -0.17 -2.68 -12.40
CA ARG A 3 0.01 -1.67 -11.34
C ARG A 3 -1.31 -1.36 -10.66
N VAL A 4 -1.31 -1.22 -9.34
CA VAL A 4 -2.50 -0.88 -8.53
C VAL A 4 -2.17 0.21 -7.54
N LEU A 5 -3.02 1.23 -7.45
CA LEU A 5 -3.00 2.24 -6.40
C LEU A 5 -4.07 1.89 -5.35
N ILE A 6 -3.68 1.86 -4.08
CA ILE A 6 -4.58 1.59 -2.96
C ILE A 6 -4.64 2.81 -2.05
N THR A 7 -5.81 3.45 -1.98
CA THR A 7 -6.11 4.47 -0.98
C THR A 7 -6.55 3.80 0.32
N GLY A 8 -6.00 4.24 1.45
CA GLY A 8 -6.21 3.56 2.73
C GLY A 8 -5.42 2.24 2.86
N ALA A 9 -4.24 2.15 2.24
CA ALA A 9 -3.38 0.96 2.25
C ALA A 9 -2.97 0.51 3.67
N THR A 10 -2.95 1.42 4.65
CA THR A 10 -2.71 1.11 6.07
C THR A 10 -3.99 0.92 6.90
N GLY A 11 -5.17 0.98 6.27
CA GLY A 11 -6.47 0.83 6.91
C GLY A 11 -6.82 -0.64 7.19
N PHE A 12 -8.00 -0.87 7.78
CA PHE A 12 -8.48 -2.20 8.17
C PHE A 12 -8.43 -3.20 7.00
N ILE A 13 -8.94 -2.82 5.83
CA ILE A 13 -8.94 -3.67 4.63
C ILE A 13 -7.58 -3.64 3.93
N GLY A 14 -7.01 -2.44 3.75
CA GLY A 14 -5.77 -2.25 3.01
C GLY A 14 -4.61 -3.12 3.50
N ARG A 15 -4.45 -3.24 4.83
CA ARG A 15 -3.36 -4.05 5.43
C ARG A 15 -3.45 -5.55 5.11
N HIS A 16 -4.65 -6.04 4.78
CA HIS A 16 -4.86 -7.45 4.38
C HIS A 16 -4.85 -7.61 2.85
N LEU A 17 -5.26 -6.59 2.11
CA LEU A 17 -5.30 -6.62 0.64
C LEU A 17 -3.90 -6.48 0.00
N VAL A 18 -3.06 -5.62 0.56
CA VAL A 18 -1.71 -5.34 0.02
C VAL A 18 -0.87 -6.62 -0.12
N PRO A 19 -0.71 -7.48 0.92
CA PRO A 19 0.06 -8.72 0.79
C PRO A 19 -0.46 -9.65 -0.30
N GLN A 20 -1.79 -9.79 -0.41
CA GLN A 20 -2.42 -10.67 -1.41
C GLN A 20 -2.16 -10.19 -2.85
N LEU A 21 -2.09 -8.88 -3.08
CA LEU A 21 -1.76 -8.33 -4.40
C LEU A 21 -0.28 -8.51 -4.72
N LEU A 22 0.61 -8.33 -3.75
CA LEU A 22 2.03 -8.59 -3.90
C LEU A 22 2.30 -10.07 -4.23
N GLU A 23 1.67 -11.01 -3.50
CA GLU A 23 1.75 -12.46 -3.75
C GLU A 23 1.29 -12.85 -5.17
N ARG A 24 0.34 -12.09 -5.74
CA ARG A 24 -0.15 -12.28 -7.10
C ARG A 24 0.71 -11.59 -8.17
N GLY A 25 1.85 -10.98 -7.79
CA GLY A 25 2.79 -10.35 -8.71
C GLY A 25 2.37 -8.96 -9.20
N TYR A 26 1.50 -8.27 -8.46
CA TYR A 26 1.16 -6.88 -8.75
C TYR A 26 2.21 -5.93 -8.18
N GLU A 27 2.44 -4.84 -8.89
CA GLU A 27 3.18 -3.68 -8.39
C GLU A 27 2.18 -2.78 -7.63
N VAL A 28 2.36 -2.64 -6.31
CA VAL A 28 1.37 -2.02 -5.42
C VAL A 28 1.87 -0.68 -4.89
N HIS A 29 1.12 0.38 -5.16
CA HIS A 29 1.36 1.73 -4.66
C HIS A 29 0.34 2.05 -3.57
N GLY A 30 0.79 2.51 -2.40
CA GLY A 30 -0.06 2.64 -1.22
C GLY A 30 -0.15 4.08 -0.70
N ILE A 31 -1.36 4.56 -0.45
CA ILE A 31 -1.63 5.84 0.24
C ILE A 31 -2.25 5.52 1.59
N GLY A 32 -1.65 6.04 2.66
CA GLY A 32 -2.14 5.88 4.04
C GLY A 32 -1.91 7.14 4.87
N LEU A 33 -2.81 7.40 5.82
CA LEU A 33 -2.69 8.53 6.75
C LEU A 33 -1.69 8.26 7.88
N ARG A 34 -1.42 6.98 8.17
CA ARG A 34 -0.44 6.53 9.15
C ARG A 34 0.71 5.86 8.40
N ARG A 35 1.94 5.99 8.90
CA ARG A 35 3.01 5.10 8.44
C ARG A 35 2.62 3.68 8.80
N ALA A 36 2.75 2.75 7.85
CA ALA A 36 2.79 1.35 8.19
C ALA A 36 3.95 1.16 9.18
N SER A 37 3.70 0.50 10.32
CA SER A 37 4.76 0.03 11.20
C SER A 37 5.53 -1.06 10.44
N ASP A 38 6.71 -0.70 9.94
CA ASP A 38 7.62 -1.49 9.08
C ASP A 38 6.95 -2.32 7.97
N PRO A 39 6.69 -1.73 6.78
CA PRO A 39 6.43 -2.54 5.60
C PRO A 39 7.72 -3.29 5.19
N PRO A 40 7.63 -4.52 4.65
CA PRO A 40 8.77 -5.17 4.03
C PRO A 40 9.34 -4.22 2.96
N ARG A 41 10.64 -3.94 3.10
CA ARG A 41 11.34 -2.74 2.62
C ARG A 41 11.49 -2.62 1.09
N GLN A 42 10.65 -3.25 0.26
CA GLN A 42 10.98 -3.45 -1.15
C GLN A 42 9.90 -3.19 -2.21
N THR A 43 8.65 -2.78 -1.90
CA THR A 43 7.67 -2.68 -3.02
C THR A 43 6.56 -1.64 -2.89
N ILE A 44 6.57 -0.76 -1.89
CA ILE A 44 5.49 0.23 -1.75
C ILE A 44 6.09 1.63 -1.68
N ASP A 45 5.88 2.41 -2.75
CA ASP A 45 6.06 3.85 -2.71
C ASP A 45 4.89 4.46 -1.91
N TRP A 46 5.20 4.93 -0.71
CA TRP A 46 4.24 5.52 0.20
C TRP A 46 4.09 7.01 -0.07
N TRP A 47 2.96 7.38 -0.67
CA TRP A 47 2.61 8.79 -0.86
C TRP A 47 1.76 9.28 0.31
N ARG A 48 2.21 10.34 0.97
CA ARG A 48 1.45 10.99 2.06
C ARG A 48 0.36 11.84 1.41
N GLY A 49 -0.90 11.44 1.53
CA GLY A 49 -2.01 12.32 1.18
C GLY A 49 -1.98 13.54 2.09
N GLN A 50 -1.66 14.72 1.56
CA GLN A 50 -1.83 15.96 2.30
C GLN A 50 -3.34 16.28 2.32
N PRO A 51 -3.97 16.40 3.49
CA PRO A 51 -5.31 17.00 3.55
C PRO A 51 -5.21 18.44 3.06
N LEU A 52 -6.19 18.88 2.25
CA LEU A 52 -6.41 20.29 1.92
C LEU A 52 -6.65 21.11 3.20
#